data_AF-A0A949ULV3-F1
#
_entry.id   AF-A0A949ULV3-F1
#
_cell.length_a   1.000
_cell.length_b   1.000
_cell.length_c   1.000
_cell.angle_alpha   90.00
_cell.angle_beta   90.00
_cell.angle_gamma   90.00
#
_symmetry.space_group_name_H-M   'P 1'
#
loop_
_entity.id
_entity.type
_entity.pdbx_description
1 polymer ?
#
loop_
_entity_poly.entity_id
_entity_poly.type
_entity_poly.pdbx_seq_one_letter_code
_entity_poly.pdbx_strand_id
1 'polypeptide(L)' 'PIVDLDTLEEGPCGYTYRLSSPEEDPYQITITSFYDVTYTTSTGRSGSLEGLSRSITFDYDIDEIQTVGTRN' A
#
# COMPACT_ATOMS: atom_id res chain seq x y z
N PRO A 1 24.90 22.41 6.00
CA PRO A 1 24.63 21.28 6.92
C PRO A 1 23.38 20.52 6.46
N ILE A 2 23.54 19.24 6.14
CA ILE A 2 22.39 18.34 5.92
C ILE A 2 21.76 18.17 7.30
N VAL A 3 20.53 18.63 7.48
CA VAL A 3 19.79 18.47 8.73
C VAL A 3 19.34 17.02 8.79
N ASP A 4 19.85 16.31 9.79
CA ASP A 4 19.41 14.96 10.11
C ASP A 4 18.00 15.02 10.71
N LEU A 5 17.00 14.59 9.94
CA LEU A 5 15.61 14.57 10.37
C LEU A 5 15.35 13.49 11.46
N ASP A 6 16.27 12.56 11.70
CA ASP A 6 16.18 11.57 12.79
C ASP A 6 16.37 12.18 14.19
N THR A 7 16.76 13.45 14.27
CA THR A 7 16.99 14.15 15.54
C THR A 7 15.98 15.26 15.83
N LEU A 8 14.85 15.30 15.10
CA LEU A 8 13.73 16.19 15.42
C LEU A 8 13.15 15.78 16.78
N GLU A 9 13.68 16.44 17.81
CA GLU A 9 13.33 16.41 19.22
C GLU A 9 11.86 16.03 19.43
N GLU A 10 11.61 14.77 19.79
CA GLU A 10 10.28 14.29 20.13
C GLU A 10 9.71 15.20 21.23
N GLY A 11 8.63 15.91 20.93
CA GLY A 11 7.92 16.70 21.94
C GLY A 11 7.46 15.81 23.11
N PRO A 12 7.11 16.37 24.28
CA PRO A 12 6.83 15.63 25.52
C PRO A 12 5.64 14.63 25.48
N CYS A 13 5.00 14.49 24.31
CA CYS A 13 3.87 13.62 24.03
C CYS A 13 4.08 12.72 22.80
N GLY A 14 5.18 12.89 22.05
CA GLY A 14 5.47 12.09 20.86
C GLY A 14 6.36 10.91 21.26
N TYR A 15 5.91 9.69 20.99
CA TYR A 15 6.77 8.51 21.01
C TYR A 15 6.77 7.95 19.60
N THR A 16 7.93 7.93 18.93
CA THR A 16 8.10 7.19 17.69
C THR A 16 8.35 5.73 18.02
N TYR A 17 7.45 4.85 17.57
CA TYR A 17 7.69 3.41 17.58
C TYR A 17 8.23 2.99 16.22
N ARG A 18 9.53 2.69 16.12
CA ARG A 18 10.11 2.16 14.88
C ARG A 18 9.88 0.66 14.83
N LEU A 19 8.85 0.22 14.11
CA LEU A 19 8.71 -1.18 13.71
C LEU A 19 9.04 -1.27 12.22
N SER A 20 10.18 -1.87 11.91
CA SER A 20 10.52 -2.25 10.54
C SER A 20 10.00 -3.66 10.22
N SER A 21 9.91 -4.03 8.93
CA SER A 21 9.72 -5.45 8.57
C SER A 21 10.87 -6.29 9.13
N PRO A 22 10.63 -7.57 9.47
CA PRO A 22 11.71 -8.52 9.65
C PRO A 22 12.55 -8.63 8.36
N GLU A 23 13.88 -8.53 8.45
CA GLU A 23 14.79 -8.56 7.28
C GLU A 23 14.64 -9.83 6.41
N GLU A 24 14.10 -10.91 6.96
CA GLU A 24 13.88 -12.20 6.28
C GLU A 24 12.40 -12.51 5.98
N ASP A 25 11.46 -11.64 6.36
CA ASP A 25 10.01 -11.85 6.19
C ASP A 25 9.27 -10.53 5.87
N PRO A 26 9.48 -9.95 4.68
CA PRO A 26 8.80 -8.72 4.28
C PRO A 26 7.30 -8.93 4.14
N TYR A 27 6.52 -7.87 4.39
CA TYR A 27 5.07 -7.94 4.22
C TYR A 27 4.70 -8.11 2.75
N GLN A 28 3.71 -8.95 2.46
CA GLN A 28 3.23 -9.11 1.09
C GLN A 28 2.03 -8.20 0.81
N ILE A 29 2.17 -7.37 -0.22
CA ILE A 29 1.06 -6.60 -0.77
C ILE A 29 0.55 -7.33 -2.01
N THR A 30 -0.75 -7.64 -2.01
CA THR A 30 -1.44 -8.17 -3.20
C THR A 30 -2.40 -7.12 -3.73
N ILE A 31 -2.19 -6.71 -4.98
CA ILE A 31 -3.09 -5.80 -5.71
C ILE A 31 -3.89 -6.64 -6.69
N THR A 32 -5.22 -6.61 -6.56
CA THR A 32 -6.14 -7.27 -7.49
C THR A 32 -6.92 -6.23 -8.27
N SER A 33 -6.81 -6.27 -9.60
CA SER A 33 -7.60 -5.47 -10.53
C SER A 33 -8.74 -6.31 -11.10
N PHE A 34 -9.93 -5.71 -11.18
CA PHE A 34 -11.12 -6.31 -11.77
C PHE A 34 -11.52 -5.48 -13.00
N TYR A 35 -11.86 -6.16 -14.10
CA TYR A 35 -12.19 -5.55 -15.37
C TYR A 35 -13.53 -6.09 -15.88
N ASP A 36 -14.46 -5.17 -16.10
CA ASP A 36 -15.69 -5.45 -16.84
C ASP A 36 -15.47 -5.09 -18.31
N VAL A 37 -15.49 -6.11 -19.16
CA VAL A 37 -15.29 -5.92 -20.61
C VAL A 37 -16.64 -5.98 -21.31
N THR A 38 -17.06 -4.84 -21.84
CA THR A 38 -18.25 -4.72 -22.70
C THR A 38 -17.81 -4.50 -24.15
N TYR A 39 -18.57 -5.05 -25.10
CA TYR A 39 -18.26 -4.93 -26.52
C TYR A 39 -19.50 -4.73 -27.37
N THR A 40 -19.29 -4.14 -28.55
CA THR A 40 -20.28 -4.06 -29.62
C THR A 40 -19.63 -4.53 -30.92
N THR A 41 -20.28 -5.46 -31.61
CA THR A 41 -19.82 -6.00 -32.89
C THR A 41 -20.24 -5.09 -34.04
N SER A 42 -19.59 -5.24 -35.19
CA SER A 42 -19.93 -4.49 -36.42
C SER A 42 -21.36 -4.75 -36.92
N THR A 43 -22.01 -5.82 -36.47
CA THR A 43 -23.43 -6.13 -36.77
C THR A 43 -24.41 -5.51 -35.77
N GLY A 44 -23.93 -4.66 -34.86
CA GLY A 44 -24.73 -3.95 -33.87
C GLY A 44 -25.12 -4.78 -32.64
N ARG A 45 -24.65 -6.02 -32.53
CA ARG A 45 -24.85 -6.83 -31.32
C ARG A 45 -23.86 -6.41 -30.24
N SER A 46 -24.36 -6.18 -29.03
CA SER A 46 -23.56 -5.90 -27.85
C SER A 46 -23.59 -7.04 -26.85
N GLY A 47 -22.58 -7.10 -25.99
CA GLY A 47 -22.50 -8.05 -24.90
C GLY A 47 -21.45 -7.64 -23.87
N SER A 48 -21.34 -8.45 -22.83
CA SER A 48 -20.22 -8.40 -21.88
C SER A 48 -19.51 -9.74 -21.87
N LEU A 49 -18.21 -9.71 -21.61
CA LEU A 49 -17.47 -10.90 -21.22
C LEU A 49 -17.61 -11.10 -19.71
N GLU A 50 -17.30 -12.32 -19.26
CA GLU A 50 -17.14 -12.57 -17.84
C GLU A 50 -16.03 -11.67 -17.27
N GLY A 51 -16.22 -11.20 -16.04
CA GLY A 51 -15.29 -10.28 -15.40
C GLY A 51 -13.89 -10.88 -15.35
N LEU A 52 -12.90 -10.13 -15.85
CA LEU A 52 -11.50 -10.52 -15.74
C LEU A 52 -10.94 -10.00 -14.42
N SER A 53 -10.22 -10.84 -13.69
CA SER A 53 -9.40 -10.39 -12.57
C SER A 53 -7.93 -10.70 -12.83
N ARG A 54 -7.06 -9.80 -12.37
CA ARG A 54 -5.63 -9.99 -12.40
C ARG A 54 -5.04 -9.52 -11.09
N SER A 55 -4.21 -10.36 -10.48
CA SER A 55 -3.49 -10.01 -9.26
C SER A 55 -2.00 -9.92 -9.53
N ILE A 56 -1.35 -9.02 -8.82
CA ILE A 56 0.11 -9.01 -8.64
C ILE A 56 0.39 -9.02 -7.14
N THR A 57 1.43 -9.73 -6.76
CA THR A 57 1.93 -9.76 -5.38
C THR A 57 3.39 -9.36 -5.41
N PHE A 58 3.77 -8.48 -4.48
CA PHE A 58 5.15 -8.07 -4.30
C PHE A 58 5.44 -7.87 -2.81
N ASP A 59 6.71 -8.05 -2.48
CA ASP A 59 7.21 -7.82 -1.13
C ASP A 59 7.33 -6.31 -0.89
N TYR A 60 6.87 -5.86 0.27
CA TYR A 60 6.89 -4.47 0.69
C TYR A 60 7.62 -4.35 2.02
N ASP A 61 8.73 -3.63 1.98
CA ASP A 61 9.51 -3.33 3.17
C ASP A 61 8.96 -2.07 3.85
N ILE A 62 8.60 -2.21 5.12
CA ILE A 62 8.23 -1.11 5.99
C ILE A 62 9.48 -0.72 6.77
N ASP A 63 9.99 0.49 6.52
CA ASP A 63 11.13 1.01 7.28
C ASP A 63 10.71 1.56 8.66
N GLU A 64 9.51 2.16 8.75
CA GLU A 64 9.02 2.79 9.99
C GLU A 64 7.49 2.94 10.03
N ILE A 65 6.88 2.78 11.22
CA ILE A 65 5.45 3.07 11.47
C ILE A 65 5.32 4.17 12.54
N GLN A 66 5.02 5.39 12.13
CA GLN A 66 4.81 6.50 13.08
C GLN A 66 3.41 6.46 13.69
N THR A 67 3.32 6.30 15.03
CA THR A 67 2.04 6.38 15.76
C THR A 67 1.97 7.70 16.52
N VAL A 68 1.10 8.63 16.10
CA VAL A 68 0.89 9.89 16.84
C VAL A 68 -0.04 9.61 18.03
N GLY A 69 0.53 9.54 19.23
CA GLY A 69 -0.26 9.42 20.47
C GLY A 69 -0.74 10.79 20.98
N THR A 70 -2.04 10.96 21.19
CA THR A 70 -2.57 12.04 22.04
C THR A 70 -2.74 11.51 23.46
N ARG A 71 -2.05 12.11 24.44
CA ARG A 71 -2.26 11.81 25.88
C ARG A 71 -3.70 12.18 26.29
N ASN A 72 -4.39 11.26 26.98
CA ASN A 72 -5.60 11.56 27.77
C ASN A 72 -5.20 12.10 29.15
#